data_AF-A0ABD8B2G2-F1
#
_entry.id   AF-A0ABD8B2G2-F1
#
_cell.length_a   1.000
_cell.length_b   1.000
_cell.length_c   1.000
_cell.angle_alpha   90.00
_cell.angle_beta   90.00
_cell.angle_gamma   90.00
#
_symmetry.space_group_name_H-M   'P 1'
#
loop_
_entity.id
_entity.type
_entity.pdbx_description
1 polymer ?
#
loop_
_entity_poly.entity_id
_entity_poly.type
_entity_poly.pdbx_seq_one_letter_code
_entity_poly.pdbx_strand_id
1 'polypeptide(L)'
;MQKDNKMLLHKAYEKLKNELSYPENQHIEQSALQLLEELHQEILNWNNNNESVSKFEKYWTASEANDVSKEGNAKSTRFEFNNLFLKDHDVQNKIQSLLLLRLQEPLDYRLISKIADVKLIDQLNRISFENGRPLLYVHRLEIMIFPQLFTTIADRNKLDKTAKLLGINSDKVAFERVQYQVREKVNDFIYSEGLSRESEFVKSAIAWWLLEAAKELKL
;
A
#
# COMPACT_ATOMS: atom_id res chain seq x y z
N MET A 1 16.28 -1.28 -21.53
CA MET A 1 15.17 -1.63 -20.61
C MET A 1 15.65 -1.97 -19.19
N GLN A 2 16.39 -3.08 -18.94
CA GLN A 2 16.87 -3.39 -17.56
C GLN A 2 17.81 -2.32 -16.98
N LYS A 3 18.75 -1.79 -17.78
CA LYS A 3 19.67 -0.73 -17.36
C LYS A 3 18.94 0.58 -17.04
N ASP A 4 17.89 0.89 -17.79
CA ASP A 4 17.08 2.11 -17.63
C ASP A 4 16.23 2.03 -16.36
N ASN A 5 15.64 0.86 -16.07
CA ASN A 5 14.89 0.62 -14.83
C ASN A 5 15.79 0.77 -13.60
N LYS A 6 17.03 0.28 -13.65
CA LYS A 6 17.97 0.39 -12.53
C LYS A 6 18.32 1.85 -12.23
N MET A 7 18.65 2.64 -13.26
CA MET A 7 18.94 4.07 -13.11
C MET A 7 17.72 4.83 -12.57
N LEU A 8 16.53 4.49 -13.06
CA LEU A 8 15.28 5.09 -12.62
C LEU A 8 14.99 4.80 -11.13
N LEU A 9 15.15 3.55 -10.70
CA LEU A 9 14.97 3.13 -9.29
C LEU A 9 16.03 3.76 -8.37
N HIS A 10 17.28 3.86 -8.83
CA HIS A 10 18.33 4.55 -8.08
C HIS A 10 17.97 6.02 -7.88
N LYS A 11 17.51 6.71 -8.94
CA LYS A 11 17.10 8.11 -8.84
C LYS A 11 15.87 8.30 -7.94
N ALA A 12 14.91 7.38 -7.99
CA ALA A 12 13.75 7.39 -7.11
C ALA A 12 14.14 7.18 -5.63
N TYR A 13 15.11 6.30 -5.36
CA TYR A 13 15.67 6.10 -4.03
C TYR A 13 16.41 7.35 -3.52
N GLU A 14 17.27 7.97 -4.33
CA GLU A 14 17.92 9.25 -3.97
C GLU A 14 16.89 10.32 -3.58
N LYS A 15 15.83 10.45 -4.38
CA LYS A 15 14.74 11.38 -4.10
C LYS A 15 14.06 11.12 -2.78
N LEU A 16 13.73 9.85 -2.50
CA LEU A 16 13.14 9.46 -1.23
C LEU A 16 14.06 9.82 -0.06
N LYS A 17 15.35 9.48 -0.12
CA LYS A 17 16.28 9.78 0.97
C LYS A 17 16.48 11.29 1.16
N ASN A 18 16.49 12.06 0.07
CA ASN A 18 16.53 13.51 0.14
C ASN A 18 15.25 14.10 0.74
N GLU A 19 14.06 13.63 0.34
CA GLU A 19 12.77 14.01 0.95
C GLU A 19 12.79 13.78 2.46
N LEU A 20 13.20 12.58 2.90
CA LEU A 20 13.23 12.21 4.31
C LEU A 20 14.31 12.94 5.12
N SER A 21 15.27 13.60 4.47
CA SER A 21 16.31 14.38 5.14
C SER A 21 15.84 15.77 5.57
N TYR A 22 14.78 16.31 4.93
CA TYR A 22 14.24 17.64 5.26
C TYR A 22 13.64 17.64 6.68
N PRO A 23 13.92 18.65 7.52
CA PRO A 23 13.47 18.69 8.92
C PRO A 23 11.98 18.42 9.13
N GLU A 24 11.13 18.94 8.25
CA GLU A 24 9.68 18.73 8.27
C GLU A 24 9.25 17.29 8.00
N ASN A 25 10.10 16.47 7.35
CA ASN A 25 9.78 15.11 6.91
C ASN A 25 10.55 14.03 7.67
N GLN A 26 11.48 14.40 8.55
CA GLN A 26 12.30 13.44 9.32
C GLN A 26 11.47 12.46 10.17
N HIS A 27 10.26 12.87 10.56
CA HIS A 27 9.35 12.05 11.35
C HIS A 27 8.62 10.98 10.54
N ILE A 28 8.52 11.12 9.20
CA ILE A 28 7.65 10.28 8.36
C ILE A 28 8.03 8.81 8.46
N GLU A 29 9.32 8.48 8.31
CA GLU A 29 9.77 7.08 8.36
C GLU A 29 9.48 6.46 9.74
N GLN A 30 9.77 7.17 10.83
CA GLN A 30 9.52 6.67 12.18
C GLN A 30 8.02 6.49 12.45
N SER A 31 7.20 7.48 12.07
CA SER A 31 5.74 7.47 12.21
C SER A 31 5.11 6.31 11.43
N ALA A 32 5.51 6.13 10.17
CA ALA A 32 5.03 5.04 9.33
C ALA A 32 5.41 3.66 9.92
N LEU A 33 6.65 3.50 10.37
CA LEU A 33 7.10 2.24 10.98
C LEU A 33 6.37 1.94 12.28
N GLN A 34 6.16 2.95 13.13
CA GLN A 34 5.42 2.79 14.37
C GLN A 34 3.98 2.35 14.10
N LEU A 35 3.29 3.00 13.17
CA LEU A 35 1.91 2.64 12.82
C LEU A 35 1.81 1.20 12.27
N LEU A 36 2.72 0.82 11.36
CA LEU A 36 2.76 -0.52 10.78
C LEU A 36 3.08 -1.59 11.83
N GLU A 37 3.99 -1.31 12.75
CA GLU A 37 4.33 -2.21 13.85
C GLU A 37 3.16 -2.36 14.84
N GLU A 38 2.54 -1.25 15.25
CA GLU A 38 1.35 -1.27 16.12
C GLU A 38 0.21 -2.06 15.50
N LEU A 39 -0.09 -1.82 14.21
CA LEU A 39 -1.07 -2.60 13.47
C LEU A 39 -0.69 -4.07 13.43
N HIS A 40 0.57 -4.39 13.10
CA HIS A 40 1.03 -5.76 13.02
C HIS A 40 0.91 -6.49 14.38
N GLN A 41 1.31 -5.85 15.47
CA GLN A 41 1.17 -6.39 16.81
C GLN A 41 -0.30 -6.56 17.20
N GLU A 42 -1.18 -5.63 16.83
CA GLU A 42 -2.61 -5.80 17.09
C GLU A 42 -3.20 -6.96 16.28
N ILE A 43 -2.74 -7.18 15.04
CA ILE A 43 -3.13 -8.34 14.23
C ILE A 43 -2.63 -9.65 14.88
N LEU A 44 -1.37 -9.71 15.31
CA LEU A 44 -0.78 -10.90 15.95
C LEU A 44 -1.51 -11.28 17.25
N ASN A 45 -1.94 -10.29 18.02
CA ASN A 45 -2.63 -10.50 19.29
C ASN A 45 -4.16 -10.62 19.14
N TRP A 46 -4.69 -10.57 17.92
CA TRP A 46 -6.12 -10.58 17.67
C TRP A 46 -6.73 -11.96 17.87
N ASN A 47 -7.70 -12.05 18.78
CA ASN A 47 -8.49 -13.27 18.97
C ASN A 47 -9.69 -13.26 18.02
N ASN A 48 -9.48 -13.78 16.81
CA ASN A 48 -10.47 -13.84 15.73
C ASN A 48 -11.80 -14.56 16.06
N ASN A 49 -11.88 -15.31 17.16
CA ASN A 49 -13.11 -15.97 17.61
C ASN A 49 -14.01 -15.05 18.46
N ASN A 50 -13.44 -14.05 19.11
CA ASN A 50 -14.12 -13.26 20.14
C ASN A 50 -14.04 -11.74 19.90
N GLU A 51 -13.17 -11.29 19.01
CA GLU A 51 -12.92 -9.87 18.76
C GLU A 51 -13.33 -9.46 17.35
N SER A 52 -14.11 -8.38 17.24
CA SER A 52 -14.50 -7.77 15.96
C SER A 52 -13.31 -7.13 15.23
N VAL A 53 -13.33 -7.13 13.89
CA VAL A 53 -12.34 -6.38 13.09
C VAL A 53 -12.51 -4.87 13.18
N SER A 54 -13.61 -4.38 13.78
CA SER A 54 -13.80 -2.96 14.03
C SER A 54 -12.71 -2.34 14.92
N LYS A 55 -11.98 -3.13 15.72
CA LYS A 55 -10.85 -2.64 16.52
C LYS A 55 -9.72 -2.05 15.66
N PHE A 56 -9.60 -2.50 14.41
CA PHE A 56 -8.58 -2.03 13.48
C PHE A 56 -8.96 -0.73 12.74
N GLU A 57 -10.22 -0.26 12.85
CA GLU A 57 -10.69 0.93 12.15
C GLU A 57 -9.88 2.19 12.47
N LYS A 58 -9.31 2.25 13.68
CA LYS A 58 -8.45 3.35 14.14
C LYS A 58 -7.19 3.53 13.27
N TYR A 59 -6.72 2.48 12.59
CA TYR A 59 -5.49 2.53 11.80
C TYR A 59 -5.71 3.13 10.40
N TRP A 60 -6.80 2.76 9.73
CA TRP A 60 -6.99 3.03 8.30
C TRP A 60 -7.05 4.51 7.94
N THR A 61 -7.58 5.32 8.86
CA THR A 61 -7.72 6.78 8.70
C THR A 61 -6.96 7.57 9.77
N ALA A 62 -6.04 6.95 10.51
CA ALA A 62 -5.12 7.65 11.39
C ALA A 62 -4.38 8.75 10.61
N SER A 63 -4.01 9.85 11.28
CA SER A 63 -3.18 10.90 10.68
C SER A 63 -1.89 10.33 10.10
N GLU A 64 -1.27 9.44 10.86
CA GLU A 64 -0.03 8.71 10.61
C GLU A 64 -0.18 7.76 9.42
N ALA A 65 -1.39 7.33 9.06
CA ALA A 65 -1.61 6.50 7.87
C ALA A 65 -1.25 7.25 6.58
N ASN A 66 -1.19 8.59 6.62
CA ASN A 66 -0.68 9.40 5.51
C ASN A 66 0.83 9.26 5.32
N ASP A 67 1.57 8.90 6.36
CA ASP A 67 3.01 8.68 6.28
C ASP A 67 3.30 7.33 5.61
N VAL A 68 2.42 6.33 5.79
CA VAL A 68 2.50 5.04 5.08
C VAL A 68 2.03 5.20 3.62
N SER A 69 0.84 5.76 3.40
CA SER A 69 0.27 5.90 2.06
C SER A 69 -0.62 7.14 2.01
N LYS A 70 -0.15 8.24 1.40
CA LYS A 70 -0.82 9.56 1.41
C LYS A 70 -2.30 9.49 0.96
N GLU A 71 -3.20 10.20 1.66
CA GLU A 71 -4.65 10.18 1.34
C GLU A 71 -4.98 10.94 0.06
N GLY A 72 -4.17 11.94 -0.29
CA GLY A 72 -4.39 12.79 -1.45
C GLY A 72 -5.80 13.38 -1.46
N ASN A 73 -6.54 13.16 -2.54
CA ASN A 73 -7.91 13.66 -2.70
C ASN A 73 -8.97 12.79 -1.99
N ALA A 74 -8.58 11.71 -1.29
CA ALA A 74 -9.53 10.80 -0.63
C ALA A 74 -10.29 11.44 0.54
N LYS A 75 -9.81 12.57 1.07
CA LYS A 75 -10.37 13.25 2.26
C LYS A 75 -11.89 13.49 2.15
N SER A 76 -12.41 13.75 0.95
CA SER A 76 -13.85 13.92 0.70
C SER A 76 -14.67 12.65 0.93
N THR A 77 -14.06 11.48 0.77
CA THR A 77 -14.70 10.16 0.91
C THR A 77 -14.46 9.51 2.27
N ARG A 78 -13.80 10.21 3.22
CA ARG A 78 -13.48 9.66 4.54
C ARG A 78 -14.72 9.27 5.34
N PHE A 79 -15.77 10.07 5.25
CA PHE A 79 -17.06 9.77 5.90
C PHE A 79 -17.66 8.47 5.36
N GLU A 80 -17.72 8.34 4.03
CA GLU A 80 -18.21 7.14 3.32
C GLU A 80 -17.42 5.89 3.74
N PHE A 81 -16.10 6.01 3.85
CA PHE A 81 -15.26 4.92 4.29
C PHE A 81 -15.56 4.50 5.73
N ASN A 82 -15.56 5.44 6.68
CA ASN A 82 -15.67 5.14 8.10
C ASN A 82 -17.08 4.75 8.54
N ASN A 83 -18.11 5.37 7.97
CA ASN A 83 -19.47 5.25 8.46
C ASN A 83 -20.36 4.36 7.60
N LEU A 84 -19.99 4.11 6.33
CA LEU A 84 -20.75 3.22 5.45
C LEU A 84 -19.95 1.97 5.11
N PHE A 85 -18.79 2.11 4.45
CA PHE A 85 -18.04 0.97 3.94
C PHE A 85 -17.58 0.04 5.07
N LEU A 86 -16.91 0.58 6.10
CA LEU A 86 -16.46 -0.20 7.23
C LEU A 86 -17.60 -0.71 8.11
N LYS A 87 -18.83 -0.21 7.98
CA LYS A 87 -19.96 -0.69 8.78
C LYS A 87 -20.76 -1.80 8.09
N ASP A 88 -20.48 -2.07 6.83
CA ASP A 88 -21.09 -3.16 6.08
C ASP A 88 -20.57 -4.53 6.55
N HIS A 89 -21.49 -5.47 6.79
CA HIS A 89 -21.18 -6.80 7.31
C HIS A 89 -20.33 -7.64 6.36
N ASP A 90 -20.59 -7.58 5.05
CA ASP A 90 -19.81 -8.34 4.06
C ASP A 90 -18.41 -7.76 3.91
N VAL A 91 -18.28 -6.43 4.03
CA VAL A 91 -16.97 -5.76 4.11
C VAL A 91 -16.18 -6.21 5.34
N GLN A 92 -16.81 -6.25 6.52
CA GLN A 92 -16.15 -6.70 7.76
C GLN A 92 -15.64 -8.15 7.62
N ASN A 93 -16.43 -9.06 7.04
CA ASN A 93 -16.01 -10.44 6.79
C ASN A 93 -14.82 -10.55 5.82
N LYS A 94 -14.77 -9.66 4.82
CA LYS A 94 -13.65 -9.60 3.87
C LYS A 94 -12.39 -9.04 4.52
N ILE A 95 -12.51 -8.00 5.35
CA ILE A 95 -11.39 -7.49 6.14
C ILE A 95 -10.86 -8.60 7.06
N GLN A 96 -11.75 -9.32 7.77
CA GLN A 96 -11.37 -10.49 8.55
C GLN A 96 -10.59 -11.52 7.71
N SER A 97 -11.05 -11.83 6.50
CA SER A 97 -10.37 -12.76 5.61
C SER A 97 -8.96 -12.29 5.24
N LEU A 98 -8.76 -10.99 4.97
CA LEU A 98 -7.43 -10.41 4.72
C LEU A 98 -6.53 -10.49 5.95
N LEU A 99 -7.04 -10.21 7.15
CA LEU A 99 -6.28 -10.31 8.38
C LEU A 99 -5.87 -11.76 8.70
N LEU A 100 -6.75 -12.73 8.42
CA LEU A 100 -6.43 -14.15 8.56
C LEU A 100 -5.34 -14.59 7.58
N LEU A 101 -5.42 -14.14 6.32
CA LEU A 101 -4.36 -14.37 5.34
C LEU A 101 -3.02 -13.81 5.86
N ARG A 102 -3.02 -12.63 6.46
CA ARG A 102 -1.81 -12.01 7.03
C ARG A 102 -1.18 -12.82 8.17
N LEU A 103 -2.01 -13.53 8.95
CA LEU A 103 -1.59 -14.35 10.09
C LEU A 103 -1.10 -15.74 9.68
N GLN A 104 -1.74 -16.35 8.69
CA GLN A 104 -1.63 -17.79 8.43
C GLN A 104 -0.74 -18.13 7.23
N GLU A 105 -0.57 -17.19 6.30
CA GLU A 105 0.09 -17.46 5.02
C GLU A 105 1.50 -16.86 4.95
N PRO A 106 2.43 -17.53 4.26
CA PRO A 106 3.71 -16.95 3.91
C PRO A 106 3.54 -15.67 3.07
N LEU A 107 4.32 -14.63 3.38
CA LEU A 107 4.35 -13.38 2.63
C LEU A 107 5.16 -13.52 1.33
N ASP A 108 4.61 -14.22 0.34
CA ASP A 108 5.20 -14.38 -0.99
C ASP A 108 4.17 -14.25 -2.12
N TYR A 109 4.62 -14.42 -3.38
CA TYR A 109 3.82 -14.23 -4.58
C TYR A 109 2.51 -15.04 -4.61
N ARG A 110 2.46 -16.18 -3.91
CA ARG A 110 1.26 -17.06 -3.90
C ARG A 110 0.10 -16.38 -3.17
N LEU A 111 0.40 -15.56 -2.17
CA LEU A 111 -0.58 -14.86 -1.36
C LEU A 111 -1.36 -13.81 -2.16
N ILE A 112 -0.76 -13.25 -3.22
CA ILE A 112 -1.38 -12.20 -4.04
C ILE A 112 -2.69 -12.65 -4.68
N SER A 113 -2.73 -13.90 -5.15
CA SER A 113 -3.97 -14.49 -5.70
C SER A 113 -5.06 -14.59 -4.64
N LYS A 114 -4.71 -15.05 -3.43
CA LYS A 114 -5.64 -15.18 -2.31
C LYS A 114 -6.17 -13.82 -1.84
N ILE A 115 -5.32 -12.78 -1.79
CA ILE A 115 -5.74 -11.41 -1.45
C ILE A 115 -6.76 -10.92 -2.48
N ALA A 116 -6.45 -11.03 -3.78
CA ALA A 116 -7.36 -10.61 -4.85
C ALA A 116 -8.69 -11.40 -4.83
N ASP A 117 -8.64 -12.69 -4.48
CA ASP A 117 -9.83 -13.56 -4.38
C ASP A 117 -10.75 -13.19 -3.21
N VAL A 118 -10.28 -12.44 -2.21
CA VAL A 118 -11.15 -11.87 -1.16
C VAL A 118 -12.16 -10.88 -1.75
N LYS A 119 -11.83 -10.21 -2.87
CA LYS A 119 -12.74 -9.30 -3.58
C LYS A 119 -13.33 -8.22 -2.67
N LEU A 120 -12.47 -7.55 -1.91
CA LEU A 120 -12.85 -6.41 -1.05
C LEU A 120 -13.28 -5.22 -1.91
N ILE A 121 -12.50 -4.90 -2.95
CA ILE A 121 -12.78 -3.80 -3.90
C ILE A 121 -14.16 -3.96 -4.56
N ASP A 122 -14.58 -5.19 -4.88
CA ASP A 122 -15.90 -5.45 -5.48
C ASP A 122 -17.07 -4.96 -4.62
N GLN A 123 -16.89 -4.84 -3.29
CA GLN A 123 -17.92 -4.33 -2.39
C GLN A 123 -18.20 -2.84 -2.62
N LEU A 124 -17.23 -2.08 -3.15
CA LEU A 124 -17.44 -0.67 -3.52
C LEU A 124 -18.47 -0.48 -4.65
N ASN A 125 -18.79 -1.53 -5.40
CA ASN A 125 -19.84 -1.48 -6.41
C ASN A 125 -21.24 -1.81 -5.86
N ARG A 126 -21.30 -2.41 -4.66
CA ARG A 126 -22.56 -2.85 -4.04
C ARG A 126 -23.15 -1.81 -3.10
N ILE A 127 -22.31 -0.99 -2.49
CA ILE A 127 -22.71 0.04 -1.54
C ILE A 127 -22.94 1.36 -2.29
N SER A 128 -24.02 2.06 -1.93
CA SER A 128 -24.30 3.40 -2.43
C SER A 128 -23.56 4.44 -1.58
N PHE A 129 -22.87 5.37 -2.24
CA PHE A 129 -22.08 6.41 -1.58
C PHE A 129 -22.52 7.78 -2.07
N GLU A 130 -22.72 8.74 -1.18
CA GLU A 130 -23.17 10.09 -1.52
C GLU A 130 -22.01 10.97 -2.02
N ASN A 131 -20.88 10.89 -1.34
CA ASN A 131 -19.68 11.70 -1.61
C ASN A 131 -18.64 11.00 -2.48
N GLY A 132 -19.00 9.83 -3.03
CA GLY A 132 -18.16 9.03 -3.90
C GLY A 132 -17.53 7.81 -3.22
N ARG A 133 -17.04 6.89 -4.05
CA ARG A 133 -16.48 5.61 -3.59
C ARG A 133 -15.14 5.83 -2.87
N PRO A 134 -14.95 5.31 -1.64
CA PRO A 134 -13.71 5.46 -0.88
C PRO A 134 -12.57 4.53 -1.36
N LEU A 135 -12.37 4.41 -2.68
CA LEU A 135 -11.44 3.45 -3.30
C LEU A 135 -10.01 3.59 -2.79
N LEU A 136 -9.52 4.82 -2.63
CA LEU A 136 -8.17 5.08 -2.12
C LEU A 136 -7.97 4.56 -0.69
N TYR A 137 -8.99 4.68 0.17
CA TYR A 137 -8.92 4.14 1.53
C TYR A 137 -8.95 2.61 1.55
N VAL A 138 -9.68 1.98 0.63
CA VAL A 138 -9.67 0.50 0.49
C VAL A 138 -8.30 0.00 0.04
N HIS A 139 -7.71 0.61 -0.98
CA HIS A 139 -6.34 0.28 -1.41
C HIS A 139 -5.31 0.52 -0.30
N ARG A 140 -5.42 1.63 0.45
CA ARG A 140 -4.56 1.91 1.60
C ARG A 140 -4.68 0.80 2.65
N LEU A 141 -5.89 0.35 2.98
CA LEU A 141 -6.11 -0.72 3.95
C LEU A 141 -5.33 -1.98 3.54
N GLU A 142 -5.42 -2.39 2.27
CA GLU A 142 -4.66 -3.54 1.76
C GLU A 142 -3.14 -3.35 1.86
N ILE A 143 -2.65 -2.16 1.49
CA ILE A 143 -1.23 -1.77 1.61
C ILE A 143 -0.75 -1.88 3.06
N MET A 144 -1.53 -1.39 4.02
CA MET A 144 -1.17 -1.39 5.44
C MET A 144 -1.18 -2.80 6.04
N ILE A 145 -2.05 -3.70 5.58
CA ILE A 145 -2.06 -5.10 6.03
C ILE A 145 -0.84 -5.85 5.48
N PHE A 146 -0.44 -5.58 4.24
CA PHE A 146 0.63 -6.30 3.52
C PHE A 146 1.77 -5.39 3.02
N PRO A 147 2.45 -4.62 3.89
CA PRO A 147 3.46 -3.66 3.45
C PRO A 147 4.67 -4.33 2.78
N GLN A 148 4.95 -5.60 3.10
CA GLN A 148 6.02 -6.39 2.48
C GLN A 148 5.74 -6.77 1.03
N LEU A 149 4.46 -6.84 0.65
CA LEU A 149 4.03 -7.27 -0.69
C LEU A 149 3.70 -6.10 -1.61
N PHE A 150 3.34 -4.95 -1.04
CA PHE A 150 2.83 -3.80 -1.78
C PHE A 150 3.69 -2.56 -1.63
N THR A 151 3.52 -1.62 -2.56
CA THR A 151 4.13 -0.29 -2.47
C THR A 151 3.22 0.66 -1.70
N THR A 152 3.70 1.86 -1.39
CA THR A 152 2.88 2.89 -0.72
C THR A 152 1.84 3.57 -1.63
N ILE A 153 1.76 3.21 -2.92
CA ILE A 153 0.92 3.91 -3.92
C ILE A 153 -0.52 3.40 -3.89
N ALA A 154 -1.43 4.03 -3.13
CA ALA A 154 -2.86 3.65 -3.15
C ALA A 154 -3.60 4.11 -4.42
N ASP A 155 -3.13 5.15 -5.10
CA ASP A 155 -3.77 5.66 -6.32
C ASP A 155 -3.50 4.74 -7.52
N ARG A 156 -4.57 4.14 -8.07
CA ARG A 156 -4.49 3.21 -9.19
C ARG A 156 -3.89 3.85 -10.44
N ASN A 157 -4.28 5.09 -10.78
CA ASN A 157 -3.75 5.78 -11.96
C ASN A 157 -2.26 6.07 -11.80
N LYS A 158 -1.82 6.44 -10.60
CA LYS A 158 -0.40 6.62 -10.29
C LYS A 158 0.35 5.29 -10.39
N LEU A 159 -0.21 4.23 -9.82
CA LEU A 159 0.37 2.88 -9.87
C LEU A 159 0.53 2.39 -11.30
N ASP A 160 -0.48 2.55 -12.16
CA ASP A 160 -0.42 2.13 -13.57
C ASP A 160 0.68 2.89 -14.35
N LYS A 161 0.82 4.19 -14.12
CA LYS A 161 1.91 4.98 -14.72
C LYS A 161 3.28 4.51 -14.22
N THR A 162 3.40 4.24 -12.92
CA THR A 162 4.62 3.69 -12.31
C THR A 162 4.96 2.30 -12.88
N ALA A 163 3.96 1.43 -13.01
CA ALA A 163 4.10 0.09 -13.59
C ALA A 163 4.61 0.17 -15.04
N LYS A 164 4.03 1.07 -15.84
CA LYS A 164 4.46 1.31 -17.23
C LYS A 164 5.94 1.70 -17.33
N LEU A 165 6.43 2.59 -16.44
CA LEU A 165 7.85 2.98 -16.42
C LEU A 165 8.78 1.79 -16.14
N LEU A 166 8.31 0.80 -15.40
CA LEU A 166 9.07 -0.42 -15.09
C LEU A 166 8.88 -1.52 -16.14
N GLY A 167 8.13 -1.27 -17.22
CA GLY A 167 7.83 -2.25 -18.26
C GLY A 167 6.80 -3.30 -17.84
N ILE A 168 5.94 -3.00 -16.87
CA ILE A 168 4.87 -3.87 -16.39
C ILE A 168 3.57 -3.52 -17.14
N ASN A 169 2.90 -4.52 -17.72
CA ASN A 169 1.56 -4.34 -18.27
C ASN A 169 0.52 -4.43 -17.16
N SER A 170 -0.18 -3.33 -16.91
CA SER A 170 -1.21 -3.23 -15.87
C SER A 170 -2.65 -3.17 -16.41
N ASP A 171 -2.83 -3.23 -17.74
CA ASP A 171 -4.16 -3.17 -18.35
C ASP A 171 -5.02 -4.37 -17.93
N LYS A 172 -6.21 -4.09 -17.39
CA LYS A 172 -7.16 -5.08 -16.84
C LYS A 172 -6.55 -6.03 -15.79
N VAL A 173 -5.44 -5.66 -15.18
CA VAL A 173 -4.82 -6.41 -14.09
C VAL A 173 -5.36 -5.94 -12.75
N ALA A 174 -5.64 -6.86 -11.83
CA ALA A 174 -6.08 -6.55 -10.46
C ALA A 174 -5.05 -5.69 -9.71
N PHE A 175 -5.51 -4.80 -8.82
CA PHE A 175 -4.67 -3.82 -8.13
C PHE A 175 -3.51 -4.49 -7.38
N GLU A 176 -3.81 -5.56 -6.65
CA GLU A 176 -2.91 -6.36 -5.83
C GLU A 176 -1.78 -6.97 -6.65
N ARG A 177 -2.08 -7.43 -7.88
CA ARG A 177 -1.08 -7.98 -8.79
C ARG A 177 -0.14 -6.90 -9.31
N VAL A 178 -0.67 -5.72 -9.67
CA VAL A 178 0.17 -4.60 -10.13
C VAL A 178 1.06 -4.10 -8.98
N GLN A 179 0.52 -3.97 -7.77
CA GLN A 179 1.28 -3.62 -6.57
C GLN A 179 2.46 -4.57 -6.37
N TYR A 180 2.19 -5.87 -6.39
CA TYR A 180 3.21 -6.89 -6.20
C TYR A 180 4.29 -6.84 -7.27
N GLN A 181 3.92 -6.74 -8.55
CA GLN A 181 4.89 -6.67 -9.65
C GLN A 181 5.79 -5.44 -9.56
N VAL A 182 5.25 -4.29 -9.16
CA VAL A 182 6.05 -3.08 -8.91
C VAL A 182 6.96 -3.31 -7.70
N ARG A 183 6.45 -3.90 -6.61
CA ARG A 183 7.23 -4.21 -5.40
C ARG A 183 8.38 -5.17 -5.68
N GLU A 184 8.18 -6.19 -6.52
CA GLU A 184 9.22 -7.12 -6.95
C GLU A 184 10.36 -6.39 -7.67
N LYS A 185 10.06 -5.48 -8.60
CA LYS A 185 11.10 -4.66 -9.27
C LYS A 185 11.90 -3.82 -8.28
N VAL A 186 11.24 -3.31 -7.23
CA VAL A 186 11.93 -2.58 -6.16
C VAL A 186 12.79 -3.52 -5.32
N ASN A 187 12.31 -4.72 -4.99
CA ASN A 187 13.06 -5.73 -4.25
C ASN A 187 14.31 -6.21 -5.00
N ASP A 188 14.20 -6.45 -6.31
CA ASP A 188 15.35 -6.76 -7.17
C ASP A 188 16.42 -5.66 -7.09
N PHE A 189 15.99 -4.40 -7.15
CA PHE A 189 16.88 -3.24 -7.00
C PHE A 189 17.53 -3.20 -5.62
N ILE A 190 16.75 -3.29 -4.54
CA ILE A 190 17.23 -3.31 -3.15
C ILE A 190 18.29 -4.41 -2.94
N TYR A 191 18.04 -5.61 -3.47
CA TYR A 191 18.99 -6.71 -3.39
C TYR A 191 20.28 -6.41 -4.16
N SER A 192 20.16 -5.93 -5.41
CA SER A 192 21.31 -5.66 -6.27
C SER A 192 22.23 -4.52 -5.78
N GLU A 193 21.67 -3.57 -5.03
CA GLU A 193 22.39 -2.41 -4.49
C GLU A 193 22.84 -2.62 -3.04
N GLY A 194 22.57 -3.79 -2.43
CA GLY A 194 22.96 -4.05 -1.03
C GLY A 194 22.17 -3.23 0.00
N LEU A 195 20.96 -2.76 -0.34
CA LEU A 195 20.11 -1.91 0.49
C LEU A 195 19.19 -2.71 1.44
N SER A 196 19.57 -3.95 1.78
CA SER A 196 18.73 -4.86 2.59
C SER A 196 18.41 -4.33 3.99
N ARG A 197 19.25 -3.42 4.51
CA ARG A 197 19.09 -2.77 5.82
C ARG A 197 18.10 -1.61 5.86
N GLU A 198 17.62 -1.14 4.70
CA GLU A 198 16.56 -0.14 4.68
C GLU A 198 15.29 -0.66 5.36
N SER A 199 14.54 0.24 5.97
CA SER A 199 13.29 -0.09 6.66
C SER A 199 12.24 -0.59 5.66
N GLU A 200 11.22 -1.30 6.17
CA GLU A 200 10.13 -1.78 5.31
C GLU A 200 9.39 -0.60 4.65
N PHE A 201 9.21 0.50 5.39
CA PHE A 201 8.65 1.72 4.85
C PHE A 201 9.45 2.23 3.63
N VAL A 202 10.78 2.38 3.76
CA VAL A 202 11.62 2.86 2.65
C VAL A 202 11.50 1.94 1.45
N LYS A 203 11.58 0.62 1.66
CA LYS A 203 11.47 -0.36 0.59
C LYS A 203 10.13 -0.26 -0.14
N SER A 204 9.02 -0.06 0.57
CA SER A 204 7.70 0.10 -0.04
C SER A 204 7.48 1.49 -0.65
N ALA A 205 8.22 2.50 -0.21
CA ALA A 205 8.06 3.90 -0.63
C ALA A 205 8.84 4.28 -1.90
N ILE A 206 9.92 3.58 -2.27
CA ILE A 206 10.75 3.93 -3.45
C ILE A 206 9.90 4.14 -4.71
N ALA A 207 8.92 3.26 -4.95
CA ALA A 207 8.09 3.33 -6.15
C ALA A 207 7.30 4.64 -6.28
N TRP A 208 7.00 5.32 -5.16
CA TRP A 208 6.27 6.58 -5.12
C TRP A 208 6.96 7.68 -5.95
N TRP A 209 8.28 7.66 -6.00
CA TRP A 209 9.15 8.66 -6.62
C TRP A 209 9.51 8.38 -8.08
N LEU A 210 9.10 7.23 -8.62
CA LEU A 210 9.47 6.82 -9.99
C LEU A 210 9.01 7.80 -11.07
N LEU A 211 7.80 8.36 -10.94
CA LEU A 211 7.29 9.33 -11.91
C LEU A 211 8.09 10.64 -11.93
N GLU A 212 8.61 11.06 -10.79
CA GLU A 212 9.43 12.26 -10.70
C GLU A 212 10.86 12.00 -11.18
N ALA A 213 11.41 10.84 -10.82
CA ALA A 213 12.68 10.38 -11.36
C ALA A 213 12.66 10.31 -12.90
N ALA A 214 11.58 9.79 -13.49
CA ALA A 214 11.43 9.73 -14.95
C ALA A 214 11.43 11.12 -15.59
N LYS A 215 10.72 12.09 -14.99
CA LYS A 215 10.70 13.48 -15.47
C LYS A 215 12.09 14.10 -15.48
N GLU A 216 12.89 13.89 -14.43
CA GLU A 216 14.26 14.42 -14.37
C GLU A 216 15.20 13.73 -15.36
N LEU A 217 15.03 12.43 -15.57
CA LEU A 217 15.80 11.65 -16.52
C LEU A 217 15.33 11.83 -17.98
N LYS A 218 14.24 12.56 -18.20
CA LYS A 218 13.59 12.79 -19.51
C LYS A 218 13.19 11.48 -20.21
N LEU A 219 12.62 10.56 -19.44
CA LEU A 219 12.10 9.25 -19.87
C LEU A 219 10.58 9.24 -20.04
#